data_AF-A0A090QGM9-F1
#
_entry.id   AF-A0A090QGM9-F1
#
_cell.length_a   1.000
_cell.length_b   1.000
_cell.length_c   1.000
_cell.angle_alpha   90.00
_cell.angle_beta   90.00
_cell.angle_gamma   90.00
#
_symmetry.space_group_name_H-M   'P 1'
#
loop_
_entity.id
_entity.type
_entity.pdbx_description
1 polymer ?
#
loop_
_entity_poly.entity_id
_entity_poly.type
_entity_poly.pdbx_seq_one_letter_code
_entity_poly.pdbx_strand_id
1 'polypeptide(L)'
;MQKVVESGYGSDVDLAQAQTLLAATQSLLPQLQIAQQVHKQRLALLLGESLTQVDARLASSAERPNVPRLTGGIPVGLPSDLLKRRPDIRMAEREIAAMDEALAVAVANRYPKFYLTGAPGLSASRFDDLFSGDSLGWAGSVGISWTVLMVGEAKHWSRYRMRA
;
A
#
# COMPACT_ATOMS: atom_id res chain seq x y z
N MET A 1 40.13 40.96 4.98
CA MET A 1 40.51 40.95 6.40
C MET A 1 42.00 40.68 6.57
N GLN A 2 42.53 39.53 6.15
CA GLN A 2 43.96 39.21 6.30
C GLN A 2 44.91 40.26 5.68
N LYS A 3 44.66 40.67 4.43
CA LYS A 3 45.41 41.73 3.74
C LYS A 3 45.29 43.14 4.36
N VAL A 4 44.24 43.37 5.16
CA VAL A 4 43.97 44.68 5.83
C VAL A 4 44.68 44.73 7.18
N VAL A 5 44.69 43.61 7.91
CA VAL A 5 45.49 43.43 9.12
C VAL A 5 46.99 43.52 8.82
N GLU A 6 47.46 42.86 7.75
CA GLU A 6 48.87 42.97 7.29
C GLU A 6 49.28 44.39 6.90
N SER A 7 48.33 45.24 6.49
CA SER A 7 48.59 46.65 6.18
C SER A 7 48.60 47.58 7.42
N GLY A 8 48.38 47.04 8.62
CA GLY A 8 48.36 47.78 9.89
C GLY A 8 47.06 48.55 10.18
N TYR A 9 46.10 48.54 9.25
CA TYR A 9 44.81 49.24 9.38
C TYR A 9 43.67 48.35 9.92
N GLY A 10 43.95 47.09 10.29
CA GLY A 10 42.96 46.14 10.79
C GLY A 10 43.32 45.57 12.17
N SER A 11 42.31 45.07 12.90
CA SER A 11 42.47 44.40 14.19
C SER A 11 42.63 42.89 14.05
N ASP A 12 43.58 42.29 14.79
CA ASP A 12 43.75 40.82 14.86
C ASP A 12 42.51 40.12 15.43
N VAL A 13 41.77 40.80 16.32
CA VAL A 13 40.53 40.28 16.90
C VAL A 13 39.46 40.12 15.82
N ASP A 14 39.35 41.07 14.89
CA ASP A 14 38.38 41.01 13.79
C ASP A 14 38.73 39.88 12.81
N LEU A 15 40.03 39.64 12.59
CA LEU A 15 40.50 38.52 11.77
C LEU A 15 40.18 37.17 12.43
N ALA A 16 40.42 37.02 13.73
CA ALA A 16 40.11 35.80 14.47
C ALA A 16 38.59 35.52 14.51
N GLN A 17 37.77 36.56 14.67
CA GLN A 17 36.30 36.45 14.59
C GLN A 17 35.85 36.01 13.19
N ALA A 18 36.39 36.62 12.14
CA ALA A 18 36.09 36.25 10.76
C ALA A 18 36.49 34.81 10.43
N GLN A 19 37.66 34.36 10.90
CA GLN A 19 38.12 32.97 10.76
C GLN A 19 37.22 31.99 11.50
N THR A 20 36.80 32.33 12.72
CA THR A 20 35.87 31.51 13.51
C THR A 20 34.52 31.37 12.81
N LEU A 21 33.97 32.46 12.28
CA LEU A 21 32.71 32.45 11.53
C LEU A 21 32.82 31.64 10.22
N LEU A 22 33.94 31.74 9.52
CA LEU A 22 34.23 30.93 8.35
C LEU A 22 34.26 29.44 8.71
N ALA A 23 35.01 29.06 9.74
CA ALA A 23 35.11 27.66 10.19
C ALA A 23 33.75 27.12 10.65
N ALA A 24 32.97 27.92 11.39
CA ALA A 24 31.61 27.57 11.79
C ALA A 24 30.71 27.34 10.57
N THR A 25 30.79 28.20 9.55
CA THR A 25 29.98 28.06 8.33
C THR A 25 30.42 26.83 7.51
N GLN A 26 31.73 26.60 7.39
CA GLN A 26 32.27 25.42 6.71
C GLN A 26 31.88 24.12 7.41
N SER A 27 31.71 24.12 8.74
CA SER A 27 31.25 22.95 9.48
C SER A 27 29.82 22.50 9.13
N LEU A 28 29.00 23.39 8.56
CA LEU A 28 27.65 23.05 8.09
C LEU A 28 27.67 22.29 6.76
N LEU A 29 28.70 22.48 5.94
CA LEU A 29 28.80 21.85 4.63
C LEU A 29 28.70 20.32 4.66
N PRO A 30 29.45 19.58 5.51
CA PRO A 30 29.33 18.13 5.58
C PRO A 30 27.93 17.68 6.02
N GLN A 31 27.28 18.41 6.93
CA GLN A 31 25.91 18.09 7.35
C GLN A 31 24.92 18.20 6.18
N LEU A 32 25.04 19.26 5.37
CA LEU A 32 24.22 19.46 4.17
C LEU A 32 24.49 18.39 3.10
N GLN A 33 25.75 17.99 2.91
CA GLN A 33 26.11 16.92 1.97
C GLN A 33 25.53 15.57 2.38
N ILE A 34 25.58 15.24 3.67
CA ILE A 34 24.95 14.02 4.20
C ILE A 34 23.44 14.06 3.98
N ALA A 35 22.78 15.16 4.34
CA ALA A 35 21.33 15.31 4.13
C ALA A 35 20.95 15.17 2.65
N GLN A 36 21.72 15.80 1.75
CA GLN A 36 21.54 15.67 0.31
C GLN A 36 21.65 14.21 -0.13
N GLN A 37 22.65 13.48 0.35
CA GLN A 37 22.86 12.08 -0.02
C GLN A 37 21.73 11.16 0.49
N VAL A 38 21.27 11.37 1.72
CA VAL A 38 20.11 10.64 2.28
C VAL A 38 18.85 10.88 1.45
N HIS A 39 18.60 12.12 1.03
CA HIS A 39 17.46 12.43 0.17
C HIS A 39 17.57 11.80 -1.21
N LYS A 40 18.76 11.80 -1.83
CA LYS A 40 18.99 11.11 -3.11
C LYS A 40 18.74 9.61 -3.01
N GLN A 41 19.22 8.97 -1.94
CA GLN A 41 18.97 7.55 -1.69
C GLN A 41 17.47 7.28 -1.48
N ARG A 42 16.77 8.13 -0.73
CA ARG A 42 15.31 8.01 -0.56
C ARG A 42 14.58 8.14 -1.89
N LEU A 43 14.98 9.06 -2.76
CA LEU A 43 14.41 9.19 -4.11
C LEU A 43 14.69 7.94 -4.95
N ALA A 44 15.91 7.40 -4.91
CA ALA A 44 16.25 6.16 -5.59
C ALA A 44 15.34 5.01 -5.17
N LEU A 45 15.10 4.85 -3.86
CA LEU A 45 14.19 3.84 -3.33
C LEU A 45 12.73 4.06 -3.74
N LEU A 46 12.23 5.30 -3.68
CA LEU A 46 10.84 5.63 -4.04
C LEU A 46 10.57 5.50 -5.54
N LEU A 47 11.57 5.76 -6.38
CA LEU A 47 11.48 5.64 -7.83
C LEU A 47 11.82 4.24 -8.34
N GLY A 48 12.41 3.38 -7.50
CA GLY A 48 12.92 2.08 -7.92
C GLY A 48 14.13 2.17 -8.86
N GLU A 49 14.92 3.24 -8.76
CA GLU A 49 16.05 3.55 -9.64
C GLU A 49 17.38 3.39 -8.91
N SER A 50 18.49 3.28 -9.65
CA SER A 50 19.83 3.34 -9.04
C SER A 50 20.21 4.77 -8.68
N LEU A 51 21.15 4.93 -7.73
CA LEU A 51 21.66 6.24 -7.35
C LEU A 51 22.27 7.00 -8.55
N THR A 52 22.95 6.30 -9.45
CA THR A 52 23.53 6.88 -10.66
C THR A 52 22.48 7.44 -11.61
N GLN A 53 21.30 6.82 -11.72
CA GLN A 53 20.19 7.30 -12.54
C GLN A 53 19.57 8.57 -11.93
N VAL A 54 19.38 8.58 -10.61
CA VAL A 54 18.90 9.77 -9.89
C VAL A 54 19.89 10.93 -10.03
N ASP A 55 21.19 10.69 -9.90
CA ASP A 55 22.22 11.71 -10.09
C ASP A 55 22.20 12.29 -11.51
N ALA A 56 22.04 11.45 -12.54
CA ALA A 56 21.92 11.90 -13.92
C ALA A 56 20.67 12.78 -14.14
N ARG A 57 19.53 12.42 -13.53
CA ARG A 57 18.29 13.22 -13.59
C ARG A 57 18.41 14.58 -12.88
N LEU A 58 19.12 14.61 -11.75
CA LEU A 58 19.34 15.85 -11.02
C LEU A 58 20.39 16.74 -11.71
N ALA A 59 21.36 16.14 -12.41
CA ALA A 59 22.38 16.86 -13.17
C ALA A 59 21.85 17.45 -14.49
N SER A 60 20.85 16.81 -15.12
CA SER A 60 20.22 17.32 -16.35
C SER A 60 19.25 18.48 -16.12
N SER A 61 18.92 18.79 -14.86
CA SER A 61 18.16 19.98 -14.48
C SER A 61 19.09 21.21 -14.54
N ALA A 62 19.38 21.66 -15.76
CA ALA A 62 20.27 22.78 -16.06
C ALA A 62 19.78 24.12 -15.46
N GLU A 63 18.49 24.22 -15.15
CA GLU A 63 17.91 25.30 -14.38
C GLU A 63 17.75 24.84 -12.94
N ARG A 64 18.42 25.50 -11.99
CA ARG A 64 18.24 25.33 -10.55
C ARG A 64 16.72 25.40 -10.28
N PRO A 65 16.00 24.27 -10.12
CA PRO A 65 14.56 24.33 -10.21
C PRO A 65 14.08 25.07 -8.97
N ASN A 66 13.45 26.24 -9.19
CA ASN A 66 12.78 26.94 -8.12
C ASN A 66 11.85 25.92 -7.45
N VAL A 67 11.95 25.79 -6.13
CA VAL A 67 11.08 24.88 -5.37
C VAL A 67 9.65 25.13 -5.85
N PRO A 68 8.96 24.13 -6.43
CA PRO A 68 7.72 24.35 -7.12
C PRO A 68 6.74 25.01 -6.16
N ARG A 69 6.37 26.25 -6.46
CA ARG A 69 5.37 26.97 -5.70
C ARG A 69 4.02 26.48 -6.19
N LEU A 70 3.18 26.04 -5.25
CA LEU A 70 1.78 25.74 -5.54
C LEU A 70 1.12 27.03 -6.01
N THR A 71 0.90 27.15 -7.31
CA THR A 71 0.29 28.32 -7.95
C THR A 71 -1.20 28.04 -8.14
N GLY A 72 -1.97 28.27 -7.08
CA GLY A 72 -3.43 28.12 -7.08
C GLY A 72 -3.98 27.55 -5.78
N GLY A 73 -5.27 27.78 -5.52
CA GLY A 73 -6.00 27.10 -4.46
C GLY A 73 -6.27 25.66 -4.85
N ILE A 74 -6.00 24.70 -3.96
CA ILE A 74 -6.36 23.29 -4.17
C ILE A 74 -7.89 23.20 -4.12
N PRO A 75 -8.58 22.76 -5.19
CA PRO A 75 -10.03 22.62 -5.17
C PRO A 75 -10.43 21.44 -4.28
N VAL A 76 -10.67 21.71 -3.00
CA VAL A 76 -11.02 20.70 -1.99
C VAL A 76 -12.44 20.13 -2.17
N GLY A 77 -13.29 20.79 -2.95
CA GLY A 77 -14.68 20.37 -3.17
C GLY A 77 -15.52 20.40 -1.91
N LEU A 78 -16.63 19.65 -1.89
CA LEU A 78 -17.46 19.48 -0.70
C LEU A 78 -16.86 18.38 0.21
N PRO A 79 -16.94 18.52 1.54
CA PRO A 79 -16.45 17.49 2.46
C PRO A 79 -17.09 16.10 2.24
N SER A 80 -18.34 16.06 1.78
CA SER A 80 -19.05 14.81 1.43
C SER A 80 -18.38 14.07 0.26
N ASP A 81 -17.80 14.80 -0.69
CA ASP A 81 -17.15 14.19 -1.86
C ASP A 81 -15.80 13.58 -1.48
N LEU A 82 -15.15 14.06 -0.40
CA LEU A 82 -13.92 13.47 0.12
C LEU A 82 -14.14 12.04 0.62
N LEU A 83 -15.30 11.73 1.20
CA LEU A 83 -15.63 10.37 1.65
C LEU A 83 -15.60 9.37 0.50
N LYS A 84 -16.03 9.78 -0.69
CA LYS A 84 -16.03 8.93 -1.90
C LYS A 84 -14.67 8.86 -2.59
N ARG A 85 -13.84 9.90 -2.44
CA ARG A 85 -12.52 9.99 -3.09
C ARG A 85 -11.42 9.28 -2.30
N ARG A 86 -11.55 9.20 -0.97
CA ARG A 86 -10.55 8.63 -0.08
C ARG A 86 -10.45 7.10 -0.21
N PRO A 87 -9.33 6.55 -0.72
CA PRO A 87 -9.20 5.10 -0.91
C PRO A 87 -9.16 4.33 0.41
N ASP A 88 -8.66 4.93 1.48
CA ASP A 88 -8.63 4.34 2.83
C ASP A 88 -10.05 4.12 3.39
N ILE A 89 -10.97 5.07 3.18
CA ILE A 89 -12.37 4.92 3.58
C ILE A 89 -13.07 3.83 2.76
N ARG A 90 -12.80 3.79 1.45
CA ARG A 90 -13.34 2.74 0.57
C ARG A 90 -12.85 1.34 0.96
N MET A 91 -11.60 1.21 1.42
CA MET A 91 -11.08 -0.05 1.94
C MET A 91 -11.82 -0.47 3.22
N ALA A 92 -12.00 0.45 4.17
CA ALA A 92 -12.75 0.16 5.40
C ALA A 92 -14.21 -0.23 5.13
N GLU A 93 -14.88 0.44 4.18
CA GLU A 93 -16.23 0.06 3.74
C GLU A 93 -16.27 -1.38 3.17
N ARG A 94 -15.28 -1.73 2.34
CA ARG A 94 -15.17 -3.09 1.77
C ARG A 94 -14.86 -4.14 2.83
N GLU A 95 -14.08 -3.78 3.85
CA GLU A 95 -13.81 -4.67 4.98
C GLU A 95 -15.08 -4.94 5.79
N ILE A 96 -15.88 -3.92 6.09
CA ILE A 96 -17.18 -4.08 6.75
C ILE A 96 -18.13 -4.91 5.89
N ALA A 97 -18.19 -4.67 4.58
CA ALA A 97 -19.01 -5.44 3.66
C ALA A 97 -18.62 -6.94 3.65
N ALA A 98 -17.31 -7.24 3.65
CA ALA A 98 -16.83 -8.62 3.73
C ALA A 98 -17.20 -9.30 5.07
N MET A 99 -17.15 -8.55 6.19
CA MET A 99 -17.60 -9.06 7.49
C MET A 99 -19.11 -9.33 7.52
N ASP A 100 -19.91 -8.47 6.89
CA ASP A 100 -21.35 -8.65 6.78
C ASP A 100 -21.70 -9.87 5.91
N GLU A 101 -21.00 -10.06 4.79
CA GLU A 101 -21.13 -11.27 3.96
C GLU A 101 -20.74 -12.54 4.73
N ALA A 102 -19.66 -12.50 5.53
CA ALA A 102 -19.27 -13.62 6.38
C ALA A 102 -20.34 -13.95 7.44
N LEU A 103 -20.96 -12.93 8.02
CA LEU A 103 -22.11 -13.10 8.92
C LEU A 103 -23.31 -13.70 8.16
N ALA A 104 -23.62 -13.21 6.97
CA ALA A 104 -24.70 -13.73 6.14
C ALA A 104 -24.49 -15.22 5.79
N VAL A 105 -23.26 -15.62 5.45
CA VAL A 105 -22.90 -17.04 5.25
C VAL A 105 -23.08 -17.85 6.53
N ALA A 106 -22.69 -17.31 7.69
CA ALA A 106 -22.91 -17.97 8.98
C ALA A 106 -24.40 -18.17 9.29
N VAL A 107 -25.24 -17.18 8.97
CA VAL A 107 -26.70 -17.28 9.09
C VAL A 107 -27.26 -18.30 8.09
N ALA A 108 -26.79 -18.30 6.84
CA ALA A 108 -27.21 -19.24 5.81
C ALA A 108 -26.91 -20.71 6.20
N ASN A 109 -25.82 -20.95 6.94
CA ASN A 109 -25.48 -22.28 7.46
C ASN A 109 -26.51 -22.85 8.46
N ARG A 110 -27.46 -22.05 8.96
CA ARG A 110 -28.56 -22.53 9.81
C ARG A 110 -29.65 -23.26 9.01
N TYR A 111 -29.68 -23.07 7.70
CA TYR A 111 -30.67 -23.66 6.79
C TYR A 111 -30.12 -24.92 6.09
N PRO A 112 -30.98 -25.83 5.62
CA PRO A 112 -30.55 -27.00 4.85
C PRO A 112 -29.85 -26.58 3.55
N LYS A 113 -28.73 -27.25 3.25
CA LYS A 113 -28.01 -27.10 1.99
C LYS A 113 -28.48 -28.16 1.01
N PHE A 114 -28.76 -27.75 -0.21
CA PHE A 114 -29.14 -28.63 -1.31
C PHE A 114 -27.95 -28.79 -2.26
N TYR A 115 -27.67 -30.02 -2.64
CA TYR A 115 -26.61 -30.36 -3.59
C TYR A 115 -27.26 -31.06 -4.78
N LEU A 116 -26.92 -30.61 -5.99
CA LEU A 116 -27.30 -31.24 -7.24
C LEU A 116 -26.02 -31.54 -8.01
N THR A 117 -25.78 -32.81 -8.29
CA THR A 117 -24.63 -33.26 -9.06
C THR A 117 -25.12 -34.05 -10.27
N GLY A 118 -24.40 -33.92 -11.38
CA GLY A 118 -24.72 -34.63 -12.62
C GLY A 118 -23.46 -34.74 -13.46
N ALA A 119 -23.24 -35.91 -14.05
CA ALA A 119 -22.10 -36.17 -14.93
C ALA A 119 -22.53 -37.08 -16.09
N PRO A 120 -22.14 -36.77 -17.33
CA PRO A 120 -22.17 -37.74 -18.42
C PRO A 120 -21.09 -38.81 -18.18
N GLY A 121 -21.35 -40.04 -18.60
CA GLY A 121 -20.41 -41.15 -18.44
C GLY A 121 -20.58 -42.19 -19.53
N LEU A 122 -19.50 -42.92 -19.81
CA LEU A 122 -19.53 -44.08 -20.69
C LEU A 122 -19.63 -45.34 -19.83
N SER A 123 -20.63 -46.18 -20.10
CA SER A 123 -20.80 -47.45 -19.40
C SER A 123 -21.01 -48.55 -20.43
N ALA A 124 -20.08 -49.50 -20.47
CA ALA A 124 -20.14 -50.66 -21.36
C ALA A 124 -19.68 -51.91 -20.62
N SER A 125 -20.28 -53.06 -20.93
CA SER A 125 -19.91 -54.36 -20.35
C SER A 125 -18.66 -54.96 -21.00
N ARG A 126 -18.28 -54.49 -22.19
CA ARG A 126 -17.08 -54.87 -22.95
C ARG A 126 -16.31 -53.63 -23.38
N PHE A 127 -14.99 -53.76 -23.50
CA PHE A 127 -14.10 -52.64 -23.84
C PHE A 127 -14.34 -52.12 -25.27
N ASP A 128 -14.66 -53.01 -26.22
CA ASP A 128 -14.86 -52.66 -27.63
C ASP A 128 -16.12 -51.79 -27.85
N ASP A 129 -17.09 -51.85 -26.95
CA ASP A 129 -18.35 -51.11 -27.04
C ASP A 129 -18.27 -49.72 -26.37
N LEU A 130 -17.15 -49.37 -25.75
CA LEU A 130 -16.98 -48.15 -24.94
C LEU A 130 -17.07 -46.85 -25.75
N PHE A 131 -16.85 -46.90 -27.06
CA PHE A 131 -16.99 -45.75 -27.97
C PHE A 131 -18.19 -45.88 -28.92
N SER A 132 -19.07 -46.86 -28.69
CA SER A 132 -20.32 -47.00 -29.44
C SER A 132 -21.37 -46.00 -28.94
N GLY A 133 -22.34 -45.65 -29.80
CA GLY A 133 -23.43 -44.71 -29.43
C GLY A 133 -24.25 -45.18 -28.22
N ASP A 134 -24.33 -46.49 -27.98
CA ASP A 134 -25.12 -47.10 -26.91
C ASP A 134 -24.43 -47.06 -25.53
N SER A 135 -23.14 -46.70 -25.49
CA SER A 135 -22.37 -46.60 -24.24
C SER A 135 -22.53 -45.26 -23.52
N LEU A 136 -23.15 -44.26 -24.17
CA LEU A 136 -23.41 -42.94 -23.63
C LEU A 136 -24.54 -42.97 -22.60
N GLY A 137 -24.19 -42.69 -21.35
CA GLY A 137 -25.13 -42.55 -20.25
C GLY A 137 -24.94 -41.23 -19.50
N TRP A 138 -25.84 -40.98 -18.56
CA TRP A 138 -25.75 -39.89 -17.61
C TRP A 138 -26.06 -40.41 -16.21
N ALA A 139 -25.39 -39.87 -15.20
CA ALA A 139 -25.67 -40.14 -13.79
C ALA A 139 -25.87 -38.80 -13.07
N GLY A 140 -26.82 -38.75 -12.15
CA GLY A 140 -27.04 -37.57 -11.32
C GLY A 140 -27.49 -37.95 -9.92
N SER A 141 -27.19 -37.09 -8.95
CA SER A 141 -27.64 -37.26 -7.57
C SER A 141 -28.03 -35.92 -6.96
N VAL A 142 -29.06 -35.95 -6.14
CA VAL A 142 -29.52 -34.82 -5.32
C VAL A 142 -29.33 -35.18 -3.86
N GLY A 143 -28.82 -34.25 -3.06
CA GLY A 143 -28.60 -34.46 -1.63
C GLY A 143 -29.04 -33.25 -0.82
N ILE A 144 -29.44 -33.48 0.44
CA ILE A 144 -29.76 -32.44 1.41
C ILE A 144 -28.86 -32.66 2.62
N SER A 145 -28.19 -31.61 3.10
CA SER A 145 -27.41 -31.62 4.33
C SER A 145 -27.94 -30.57 5.29
N TRP A 146 -28.36 -30.98 6.48
CA TRP A 146 -28.83 -30.08 7.53
C TRP A 146 -28.29 -30.48 8.89
N THR A 147 -27.58 -29.57 9.54
CA THR A 147 -27.03 -29.75 10.88
C THR A 147 -28.03 -29.25 11.93
N VAL A 148 -28.87 -30.14 12.45
CA VAL A 148 -29.91 -29.83 13.46
C VAL A 148 -29.34 -29.54 14.85
N LEU A 149 -28.19 -30.13 15.20
CA LEU A 149 -27.53 -29.99 16.50
C LEU A 149 -26.21 -29.23 16.35
N MET A 150 -26.26 -27.90 16.42
CA MET A 150 -25.08 -27.09 16.74
C MET A 150 -25.07 -26.81 18.25
N VAL A 151 -24.74 -27.83 19.04
CA VAL A 151 -24.53 -27.68 20.49
C VAL A 151 -23.13 -27.10 20.71
N GLY A 152 -23.02 -25.78 20.84
CA GLY A 152 -21.91 -25.17 21.58
C GLY A 152 -21.16 -23.99 20.96
N GLU A 153 -21.11 -23.82 19.64
CA GLU A 153 -20.17 -22.83 19.05
C GLU A 153 -20.69 -21.39 18.94
N ALA A 154 -21.99 -21.14 19.17
CA ALA A 154 -22.58 -19.83 18.93
C ALA A 154 -22.51 -18.82 20.11
N LYS A 155 -21.87 -19.15 21.25
CA LYS A 155 -22.03 -18.36 22.50
C LYS A 155 -20.85 -17.47 22.91
N HIS A 156 -19.80 -17.29 22.10
CA HIS A 156 -18.60 -16.56 22.56
C HIS A 156 -18.56 -15.05 22.23
N TRP A 157 -19.31 -14.56 21.25
CA TRP A 157 -19.07 -13.23 20.66
C TRP A 157 -19.66 -12.03 21.42
N SER A 158 -20.38 -12.21 22.53
CA SER A 158 -21.04 -11.08 23.22
C SER A 158 -20.14 -10.28 24.18
N ARG A 159 -18.87 -10.66 24.39
CA ARG A 159 -18.01 -10.03 25.42
C ARG A 159 -17.02 -8.96 24.93
N TYR A 160 -16.90 -8.70 23.62
CA TYR A 160 -15.95 -7.70 23.10
C TYR A 160 -16.58 -6.37 22.64
N ARG A 161 -17.88 -6.15 22.90
CA ARG A 161 -18.55 -4.87 22.62
C ARG A 161 -18.69 -4.07 23.91
N MET A 162 -17.58 -3.57 24.46
CA MET A 162 -17.54 -2.46 25.45
C MET A 162 -16.08 -2.16 25.79
N ARG A 163 -15.39 -1.43 24.91
CA ARG A 163 -14.23 -0.55 25.20
C ARG A 163 -13.75 0.04 23.88
N ALA A 164 -14.48 1.06 23.44
CA ALA A 164 -13.96 2.15 22.62
C ALA A 164 -14.13 3.41 23.47
#